data_AF-A0A7S2LX09-F1
#
_entry.id   AF-A0A7S2LX09-F1
#
_cell.length_a   1.000
_cell.length_b   1.000
_cell.length_c   1.000
_cell.angle_alpha   90.00
_cell.angle_beta   90.00
_cell.angle_gamma   90.00
#
_symmetry.space_group_name_H-M   'P 1'
#
loop_
_entity.id
_entity.type
_entity.pdbx_description
1 polymer ?
#
loop_
_entity_poly.entity_id
_entity_poly.type
_entity_poly.pdbx_seq_one_letter_code
_entity_poly.pdbx_strand_id
1 'polypeptide(L)'
;GAFCRCTSLERITLPLKDGIITADDIFRGCKKLTHVDLVEGAVLRDTIDALLLEEWKNDMKDKLGAINHILPTARAGGFYDVGEKALEVRRWIRSVLRNIIRYKAQHLSILNEAATTLQHALHQDIVFKNVLPFLELPSYTFEGED
;
A
#
# COMPACT_ATOMS: atom_id res chain seq x y z
N GLY A 1 5.03 -22.27 11.25
CA GLY A 1 5.23 -20.87 10.84
C GLY A 1 6.60 -20.36 11.24
N ALA A 2 7.18 -19.47 10.42
CA ALA A 2 8.56 -18.96 10.56
C ALA A 2 8.83 -18.20 11.88
N PHE A 3 7.86 -17.44 12.39
CA PHE A 3 7.95 -16.69 13.65
C PHE A 3 7.09 -17.32 14.76
N CYS A 4 6.82 -18.62 14.68
CA CYS A 4 5.97 -19.30 15.64
C CYS A 4 6.57 -19.22 17.07
N ARG A 5 5.77 -18.69 18.01
CA ARG A 5 6.08 -18.47 19.44
C ARG A 5 7.17 -17.44 19.71
N CYS A 6 7.44 -16.54 18.77
CA CYS A 6 8.28 -15.36 19.01
C CYS A 6 7.53 -14.33 19.88
N THR A 7 7.46 -14.57 21.19
CA THR A 7 6.70 -13.73 22.14
C THR A 7 7.29 -12.34 22.35
N SER A 8 8.55 -12.13 21.99
CA SER A 8 9.24 -10.83 22.07
C SER A 8 9.20 -10.04 20.76
N LEU A 9 8.64 -10.60 19.69
CA LEU A 9 8.55 -9.91 18.41
C LEU A 9 7.48 -8.82 18.48
N GLU A 10 7.91 -7.56 18.40
CA GLU A 10 7.04 -6.38 18.51
C GLU A 10 6.72 -5.72 17.17
N ARG A 11 7.69 -5.77 16.26
CA ARG A 11 7.69 -5.08 14.96
C ARG A 11 8.31 -5.98 13.91
N ILE A 12 7.78 -5.90 12.68
CA ILE A 12 8.36 -6.55 11.50
C ILE A 12 8.44 -5.56 10.34
N THR A 13 9.40 -5.76 9.45
CA THR A 13 9.50 -5.02 8.19
C THR A 13 9.19 -5.98 7.04
N LEU A 14 8.25 -5.61 6.18
CA LEU A 14 7.79 -6.43 5.06
C LEU A 14 7.83 -5.62 3.75
N PRO A 15 8.11 -6.25 2.60
CA PRO A 15 7.87 -5.62 1.31
C PRO A 15 6.37 -5.48 1.08
N LEU A 16 5.95 -4.44 0.36
CA LEU A 16 4.57 -4.30 -0.10
C LEU A 16 4.32 -5.23 -1.31
N LYS A 17 4.18 -6.53 -1.04
CA LYS A 17 3.98 -7.59 -2.04
C LYS A 17 2.91 -8.57 -1.57
N ASP A 18 1.93 -8.89 -2.43
CA ASP A 18 1.00 -9.97 -2.10
C ASP A 18 1.70 -11.34 -2.12
N GLY A 19 1.26 -12.24 -1.27
CA GLY A 19 1.84 -13.57 -1.15
C GLY A 19 3.16 -13.64 -0.36
N ILE A 20 3.67 -12.53 0.21
CA ILE A 20 4.84 -12.57 1.10
C ILE A 20 4.60 -13.41 2.36
N ILE A 21 3.37 -13.38 2.87
CA ILE A 21 2.90 -14.24 3.96
C ILE A 21 2.17 -15.43 3.32
N THR A 22 2.79 -16.61 3.34
CA THR A 22 2.27 -17.80 2.65
C THR A 22 1.42 -18.72 3.54
N ALA A 23 1.50 -18.60 4.87
CA ALA A 23 0.79 -19.45 5.82
C ALA A 23 0.23 -18.66 7.02
N ASP A 24 -0.84 -19.18 7.62
CA ASP A 24 -1.57 -18.53 8.72
C ASP A 24 -0.83 -18.62 10.05
N ASP A 25 -0.04 -19.68 10.23
CA ASP A 25 0.65 -19.94 11.49
C ASP A 25 2.01 -19.22 11.58
N ILE A 26 2.37 -18.37 10.60
CA ILE A 26 3.65 -17.66 10.55
C ILE A 26 3.89 -16.85 11.83
N PHE A 27 2.85 -16.19 12.34
CA PHE A 27 2.92 -15.38 13.56
C PHE A 27 2.21 -16.02 14.76
N ARG A 28 1.97 -17.34 14.73
CA ARG A 28 1.31 -18.06 15.83
C ARG A 28 2.07 -17.87 17.13
N GLY A 29 1.41 -17.41 18.19
CA GLY A 29 2.00 -17.11 19.49
C GLY A 29 2.76 -15.77 19.60
N CYS A 30 2.79 -14.94 18.55
CA CYS A 30 3.44 -13.61 18.57
C CYS A 30 2.57 -12.56 19.29
N LYS A 31 2.45 -12.66 20.62
CA LYS A 31 1.55 -11.80 21.41
C LYS A 31 1.88 -10.31 21.36
N LYS A 32 3.17 -9.97 21.22
CA LYS A 32 3.63 -8.57 21.22
C LYS A 32 3.69 -7.93 19.83
N LEU A 33 3.41 -8.69 18.76
CA LEU A 33 3.49 -8.16 17.40
C LEU A 33 2.35 -7.16 17.18
N THR A 34 2.73 -5.89 17.08
CA THR A 34 1.80 -4.75 17.05
C THR A 34 2.04 -3.82 15.86
N HIS A 35 3.24 -3.84 15.28
CA HIS A 35 3.64 -2.91 14.22
C HIS A 35 4.17 -3.63 12.98
N VAL A 36 3.86 -3.08 11.80
CA VAL A 36 4.45 -3.47 10.52
C VAL A 36 5.00 -2.23 9.84
N ASP A 37 6.27 -2.29 9.48
CA ASP A 37 6.91 -1.30 8.62
C ASP A 37 7.00 -1.86 7.18
N LEU A 38 6.87 -0.98 6.19
CA LEU A 38 7.08 -1.33 4.79
C LEU A 38 8.49 -0.97 4.35
N VAL A 39 9.15 -1.88 3.62
CA VAL A 39 10.47 -1.61 3.02
C VAL A 39 10.37 -0.40 2.07
N GLU A 40 9.34 -0.37 1.25
CA GLU A 40 9.07 0.69 0.28
C GLU A 40 8.21 1.83 0.86
N GLY A 41 8.15 1.94 2.19
CA GLY A 41 7.28 2.89 2.88
C GLY A 41 7.53 4.35 2.51
N ALA A 42 8.77 4.74 2.20
CA ALA A 42 9.12 6.08 1.74
C ALA A 42 8.57 6.36 0.33
N VAL A 43 8.89 5.48 -0.63
CA VAL A 43 8.45 5.59 -2.03
C VAL A 43 6.92 5.59 -2.14
N LEU A 44 6.26 4.76 -1.33
CA LEU A 44 4.80 4.74 -1.27
C LEU A 44 4.22 6.06 -0.75
N ARG A 45 4.84 6.68 0.26
CA ARG A 45 4.41 8.00 0.75
C ARG A 45 4.60 9.08 -0.30
N ASP A 46 5.72 9.09 -1.01
CA ASP A 46 5.96 10.01 -2.12
C ASP A 46 4.90 9.84 -3.22
N THR A 47 4.56 8.58 -3.54
CA THR A 47 3.49 8.26 -4.50
C THR A 47 2.13 8.78 -4.02
N ILE A 48 1.81 8.60 -2.74
CA ILE A 48 0.57 9.09 -2.14
C ILE A 48 0.51 10.61 -2.18
N ASP A 49 1.58 11.30 -1.77
CA ASP A 49 1.62 12.76 -1.75
C ASP A 49 1.56 13.37 -3.17
N ALA A 50 2.01 12.63 -4.18
CA ALA A 50 1.89 12.97 -5.59
C ALA A 50 0.49 12.72 -6.20
N LEU A 51 -0.45 12.06 -5.51
CA LEU A 51 -1.81 11.88 -6.03
C LEU A 51 -2.52 13.23 -6.20
N LEU A 52 -3.36 13.35 -7.23
CA LEU A 52 -4.03 14.61 -7.55
C LEU A 52 -5.06 15.05 -6.49
N LEU A 53 -5.83 14.12 -5.93
CA LEU A 53 -6.95 14.43 -5.04
C LEU A 53 -6.60 14.17 -3.57
N GLU A 54 -6.85 15.15 -2.71
CA GLU A 54 -6.64 15.05 -1.26
C GLU A 54 -7.44 13.91 -0.61
N GLU A 55 -8.65 13.62 -1.12
CA GLU A 55 -9.44 12.48 -0.66
C GLU A 55 -8.69 11.15 -0.82
N TRP A 56 -8.03 10.94 -1.96
CA TRP A 56 -7.25 9.73 -2.21
C TRP A 56 -6.01 9.65 -1.31
N LYS A 57 -5.37 10.80 -1.05
CA LYS A 57 -4.23 10.87 -0.14
C LYS A 57 -4.64 10.45 1.27
N ASN A 58 -5.76 10.99 1.74
CA ASN A 58 -6.28 10.72 3.08
C ASN A 58 -6.70 9.25 3.22
N ASP A 59 -7.46 8.71 2.26
CA ASP A 59 -7.84 7.29 2.29
C ASP A 59 -6.62 6.35 2.30
N MET A 60 -5.57 6.66 1.53
CA MET A 60 -4.34 5.87 1.54
C MET A 60 -3.56 5.99 2.86
N LYS A 61 -3.49 7.18 3.46
CA LYS A 61 -2.86 7.41 4.78
C LYS A 61 -3.58 6.61 5.87
N ASP A 62 -4.92 6.60 5.84
CA ASP A 62 -5.74 5.83 6.76
C ASP A 62 -5.50 4.31 6.59
N LYS A 63 -5.49 3.81 5.35
CA LYS A 63 -5.21 2.40 5.05
C LYS A 63 -3.81 1.98 5.50
N LEU A 64 -2.81 2.84 5.37
CA LEU A 64 -1.46 2.56 5.85
C LEU A 64 -1.41 2.46 7.38
N GLY A 65 -2.11 3.35 8.08
CA GLY A 65 -2.16 3.34 9.54
C GLY A 65 -2.98 2.20 10.14
N ALA A 66 -3.95 1.66 9.39
CA ALA A 66 -4.92 0.69 9.89
C ALA A 66 -4.29 -0.56 10.54
N ILE A 67 -3.18 -1.06 10.01
CA ILE A 67 -2.53 -2.28 10.53
C ILE A 67 -2.06 -2.13 11.99
N ASN A 68 -1.67 -0.91 12.39
CA ASN A 68 -1.20 -0.64 13.75
C ASN A 68 -2.34 -0.68 14.79
N HIS A 69 -3.59 -0.57 14.35
CA HIS A 69 -4.77 -0.76 15.20
C HIS A 69 -5.30 -2.20 15.15
N ILE A 70 -5.15 -2.87 13.99
CA ILE A 70 -5.62 -4.24 13.79
C ILE A 70 -4.72 -5.25 14.51
N LEU A 71 -3.40 -5.13 14.38
CA LEU A 71 -2.48 -6.13 14.93
C LEU A 71 -2.53 -6.29 16.44
N PRO A 72 -2.58 -5.21 17.26
CA PRO A 72 -2.67 -5.35 18.71
C PRO A 72 -3.92 -6.11 19.17
N THR A 73 -5.01 -6.02 18.42
CA THR A 73 -6.30 -6.66 18.76
C THR A 73 -6.47 -8.05 18.13
N ALA A 74 -5.73 -8.36 17.06
CA ALA A 74 -5.75 -9.65 16.40
C ALA A 74 -5.23 -10.79 17.29
N ARG A 75 -5.94 -11.93 17.30
CA ARG A 75 -5.55 -13.09 18.10
C ARG A 75 -4.19 -13.62 17.66
N ALA A 76 -3.28 -13.78 18.61
CA ALA A 76 -1.95 -14.33 18.32
C ALA A 76 -1.98 -15.84 18.04
N GLY A 77 -3.06 -16.56 18.36
CA GLY A 77 -3.11 -18.01 18.26
C GLY A 77 -2.44 -18.73 19.45
N GLY A 78 -2.59 -20.05 19.49
CA GLY A 78 -2.20 -20.94 20.57
C GLY A 78 -1.83 -22.34 20.09
N PHE A 79 -2.08 -23.37 20.91
CA PHE A 79 -1.79 -24.77 20.51
C PHE A 79 -2.74 -25.30 19.44
N TYR A 80 -4.02 -24.90 19.48
CA TYR A 80 -5.08 -25.36 18.56
C TYR A 80 -5.62 -24.24 17.66
N ASP A 81 -5.01 -23.06 17.72
CA ASP A 81 -5.42 -21.86 16.98
C ASP A 81 -4.20 -21.29 16.27
N VAL A 82 -4.29 -21.11 14.95
CA VAL A 82 -3.22 -20.54 14.13
C VAL A 82 -3.05 -19.04 14.35
N GLY A 83 -4.09 -18.36 14.86
CA GLY A 83 -4.13 -16.92 15.06
C GLY A 83 -4.55 -16.15 13.81
N GLU A 84 -4.85 -14.87 14.00
CA GLU A 84 -5.38 -13.97 12.97
C GLU A 84 -4.30 -13.04 12.40
N LYS A 85 -3.19 -12.85 13.10
CA LYS A 85 -2.16 -11.85 12.75
C LYS A 85 -1.66 -12.00 11.30
N ALA A 86 -1.37 -13.23 10.86
CA ALA A 86 -0.93 -13.47 9.48
C ALA A 86 -2.00 -13.12 8.44
N LEU A 87 -3.26 -13.47 8.72
CA LEU A 87 -4.39 -13.15 7.85
C LEU A 87 -4.60 -11.64 7.75
N GLU A 88 -4.54 -10.94 8.88
CA GLU A 88 -4.73 -9.49 8.94
C GLU A 88 -3.62 -8.73 8.21
N VAL A 89 -2.35 -9.15 8.33
CA VAL A 89 -1.25 -8.58 7.52
C VAL A 89 -1.50 -8.77 6.03
N ARG A 90 -1.92 -9.96 5.58
CA ARG A 90 -2.22 -10.19 4.15
C ARG A 90 -3.38 -9.34 3.65
N ARG A 91 -4.47 -9.27 4.42
CA ARG A 91 -5.64 -8.44 4.09
C ARG A 91 -5.26 -6.97 3.97
N TRP A 92 -4.43 -6.50 4.90
CA TRP A 92 -3.91 -5.14 4.87
C TRP A 92 -3.03 -4.88 3.65
N ILE A 93 -2.03 -5.73 3.36
CA ILE A 93 -1.17 -5.61 2.18
C ILE A 93 -2.02 -5.54 0.89
N ARG A 94 -2.98 -6.45 0.72
CA ARG A 94 -3.88 -6.44 -0.45
C ARG A 94 -4.75 -5.20 -0.52
N SER A 95 -5.22 -4.70 0.62
CA SER A 95 -5.99 -3.46 0.68
C SER A 95 -5.15 -2.28 0.22
N VAL A 96 -3.92 -2.13 0.75
CA VAL A 96 -2.99 -1.06 0.36
C VAL A 96 -2.67 -1.15 -1.13
N LEU A 97 -2.27 -2.33 -1.64
CA LEU A 97 -1.97 -2.56 -3.05
C LEU A 97 -3.16 -2.24 -3.97
N ARG A 98 -4.35 -2.78 -3.68
CA ARG A 98 -5.54 -2.54 -4.49
C ARG A 98 -5.87 -1.04 -4.59
N ASN A 99 -5.80 -0.32 -3.47
CA ASN A 99 -6.18 1.09 -3.46
C ASN A 99 -5.13 1.97 -4.13
N ILE A 100 -3.83 1.73 -3.90
CA ILE A 100 -2.79 2.52 -4.59
C ILE A 100 -2.83 2.29 -6.10
N ILE A 101 -2.99 1.05 -6.56
CA ILE A 101 -3.10 0.72 -7.99
C ILE A 101 -4.33 1.41 -8.59
N ARG A 102 -5.48 1.34 -7.90
CA ARG A 102 -6.71 2.01 -8.33
C ARG A 102 -6.53 3.53 -8.45
N TYR A 103 -5.95 4.17 -7.44
CA TYR A 103 -5.78 5.63 -7.44
C TYR A 103 -4.73 6.08 -8.46
N LYS A 104 -3.66 5.31 -8.69
CA LYS A 104 -2.72 5.55 -9.79
C LYS A 104 -3.45 5.51 -11.15
N ALA A 105 -4.28 4.51 -11.39
CA ALA A 105 -5.04 4.39 -12.65
C ALA A 105 -6.04 5.53 -12.83
N GLN A 106 -6.78 5.90 -11.78
CA GLN A 106 -7.72 7.02 -11.81
C GLN A 106 -7.01 8.37 -12.01
N HIS A 107 -5.87 8.57 -11.34
CA HIS A 107 -5.02 9.75 -11.52
C HIS A 107 -4.60 9.87 -12.99
N LEU A 108 -4.04 8.80 -13.57
CA LEU A 108 -3.63 8.79 -14.96
C LEU A 108 -4.79 9.08 -15.92
N SER A 109 -5.97 8.52 -15.65
CA SER A 109 -7.18 8.77 -16.45
C SER A 109 -7.56 10.25 -16.46
N ILE A 110 -7.57 10.92 -15.29
CA ILE A 110 -7.89 12.35 -15.18
C ILE A 110 -6.86 13.20 -15.91
N LEU A 111 -5.57 12.89 -15.75
CA LEU A 111 -4.50 13.61 -16.43
C LEU A 111 -4.62 13.48 -17.96
N ASN A 112 -4.95 12.29 -18.46
CA ASN A 112 -5.12 12.06 -19.90
C ASN A 112 -6.34 12.84 -20.46
N GLU A 113 -7.44 12.89 -19.71
CA GLU A 113 -8.62 13.69 -20.08
C GLU A 113 -8.31 15.19 -20.09
N ALA A 114 -7.59 15.67 -19.07
CA ALA A 114 -7.14 17.06 -19.00
C ALA A 114 -6.19 17.41 -20.16
N ALA A 115 -5.23 16.53 -20.46
CA ALA A 115 -4.30 16.71 -21.58
C ALA A 115 -5.02 16.76 -22.93
N THR A 116 -6.00 15.87 -23.15
CA THR A 116 -6.83 15.86 -24.37
C THR A 116 -7.62 17.17 -24.49
N THR A 117 -8.24 17.62 -23.39
CA THR A 117 -8.98 18.89 -23.34
C THR A 117 -8.08 20.08 -23.65
N LEU A 118 -6.88 20.12 -23.05
CA LEU A 118 -5.90 21.18 -23.28
C LEU A 118 -5.38 21.17 -24.72
N GLN A 119 -5.17 20.00 -25.31
CA GLN A 119 -4.74 19.86 -26.71
C GLN A 119 -5.79 20.39 -27.69
N HIS A 120 -7.08 20.26 -27.37
CA HIS A 120 -8.15 20.88 -28.16
C HIS A 120 -8.22 22.40 -27.98
N ALA A 121 -7.75 22.93 -26.85
CA ALA A 121 -7.84 24.35 -26.51
C ALA A 121 -6.56 25.16 -26.84
N LEU A 122 -5.39 24.51 -26.98
CA LEU A 122 -4.08 25.16 -27.13
C LEU A 122 -3.28 24.60 -28.32
N HIS A 123 -2.37 25.41 -28.87
CA HIS A 123 -1.39 24.95 -29.87
C HIS A 123 -0.41 23.93 -29.26
N GLN A 124 -0.03 22.90 -30.03
CA GLN A 124 0.74 21.72 -29.59
C GLN A 124 2.01 22.03 -28.76
N ASP A 125 2.69 23.14 -29.05
CA ASP A 125 3.96 23.52 -28.42
C ASP A 125 3.84 23.92 -26.93
N ILE A 126 2.66 24.36 -26.48
CA ILE A 126 2.42 24.77 -25.09
C ILE A 126 2.10 23.56 -24.21
N VAL A 127 1.43 22.55 -24.77
CA VAL A 127 1.00 21.33 -24.07
C VAL A 127 2.21 20.46 -23.71
N PHE A 128 3.12 20.23 -24.66
CA PHE A 128 4.28 19.37 -24.43
C PHE A 128 5.26 19.92 -23.38
N LYS A 129 5.44 21.24 -23.30
CA LYS A 129 6.41 21.84 -22.35
C LYS A 129 5.91 21.90 -20.90
N ASN A 130 4.59 21.90 -20.69
CA ASN A 130 4.01 22.14 -19.37
C ASN A 130 3.27 20.94 -18.79
N VAL A 131 2.83 19.97 -19.59
CA VAL A 131 2.02 18.84 -19.11
C VAL A 131 2.88 17.63 -18.76
N LEU A 132 3.87 17.28 -19.59
CA LEU A 132 4.69 16.06 -19.45
C LEU A 132 5.38 15.87 -18.08
N PRO A 133 5.99 16.91 -17.46
CA PRO A 133 6.65 16.73 -16.16
C PRO A 133 5.70 16.40 -15.00
N PHE A 134 4.39 16.67 -15.14
CA PHE A 134 3.38 16.35 -14.13
C PHE A 134 2.77 14.95 -14.32
N LEU A 135 3.10 14.25 -15.40
CA LEU A 135 2.54 12.94 -15.73
C LEU A 135 3.28 11.78 -15.06
N GLU A 136 4.49 12.02 -14.54
CA GLU A 136 5.32 10.97 -13.98
C GLU A 136 5.12 10.88 -12.46
N LEU A 137 4.19 10.00 -12.05
CA LEU A 137 4.26 9.46 -10.69
C LEU A 137 5.59 8.73 -10.51
N PRO A 138 6.16 8.69 -9.28
CA PRO A 138 7.32 7.86 -9.00
C PRO A 138 7.11 6.45 -9.57
N SER A 139 8.02 6.03 -10.45
CA SER A 139 7.85 4.88 -11.35
C SER A 139 7.97 3.52 -10.66
N TYR A 140 7.72 3.44 -9.36
CA TYR A 140 7.74 2.18 -8.63
C TYR A 140 6.51 1.35 -9.00
N THR A 141 6.75 0.25 -9.69
CA THR A 141 5.76 -0.80 -9.95
C THR A 141 5.62 -1.65 -8.70
N PHE A 142 4.44 -1.63 -8.09
CA PHE A 142 4.16 -2.46 -6.93
C PHE A 142 3.88 -3.89 -7.40
N GLU A 143 4.56 -4.89 -6.83
CA GLU A 143 4.34 -6.29 -7.20
C GLU A 143 2.89 -6.71 -6.89
N GLY A 144 2.12 -7.00 -7.95
CA GLY A 144 0.66 -7.14 -7.94
C GLY A 144 -0.07 -6.30 -9.00
N GLU A 145 0.67 -5.60 -9.88
CA GLU A 145 0.16 -4.88 -11.06
C GLU A 145 -0.09 -5.76 -12.30
N ASP A 146 -0.02 -7.10 -12.18
CA ASP A 146 -0.32 -8.07 -13.25
C ASP A 146 -1.79 -8.54 -13.27
#